data_AF-A0A4Y2IWC9-F1
#
_entry.id   AF-A0A4Y2IWC9-F1
#
_cell.length_a   1.000
_cell.length_b   1.000
_cell.length_c   1.000
_cell.angle_alpha   90.00
_cell.angle_beta   90.00
_cell.angle_gamma   90.00
#
_symmetry.space_group_name_H-M   'P 1'
#
loop_
_entity.id
_entity.type
_entity.pdbx_description
1 polymer ?
#
loop_
_entity_poly.entity_id
_entity_poly.type
_entity_poly.pdbx_seq_one_letter_code
_entity_poly.pdbx_strand_id
1 'polypeptide(L)'
;MDDCLSGSSEFTEFETIQSELRQLLQRGGMTLHKWCSSYSPTTAQEFPLDRNSEEIQVKTLGMIWNSVSDTFTYKANVNINHSYTKRDVLSQIARIYDPVGLLGPVISKAKIFMQQLWLLKLDWYEILPPDISQQWENFIKTLPDLEKIKIPRCFLETNAIRVILHGFADASSKGYGAVIYFQTVPINEESNCRLLCSKSRIAPTKIMTIPRLELSACLLLSKLTHKVISALKMQIESVQL
;
A
#
# COMPACT_ATOMS: atom_id res chain seq x y z
N MET A 1 -8.04 -15.11 -6.92
CA MET A 1 -6.82 -14.34 -6.55
C MET A 1 -5.74 -15.35 -6.76
N ASP A 2 -4.92 -15.10 -7.78
CA ASP A 2 -4.20 -16.17 -8.48
C ASP A 2 -2.69 -16.09 -8.19
N ASP A 3 -2.31 -15.18 -7.29
CA ASP A 3 -0.95 -14.97 -6.81
C ASP A 3 -0.74 -15.70 -5.47
N CYS A 4 0.42 -16.32 -5.30
CA CYS A 4 0.84 -16.96 -4.05
C CYS A 4 2.06 -16.21 -3.47
N LEU A 5 1.96 -15.77 -2.22
CA LEU A 5 3.03 -15.09 -1.50
C LEU A 5 3.45 -15.94 -0.31
N SER A 6 4.71 -16.38 -0.29
CA SER A 6 5.32 -17.12 0.81
C SER A 6 6.82 -16.80 0.86
N GLY A 7 7.45 -17.07 1.99
CA GLY A 7 8.88 -16.84 2.18
C GLY A 7 9.38 -17.32 3.55
N SER A 8 10.71 -17.40 3.67
CA SER A 8 11.42 -17.68 4.92
C SER A 8 12.64 -16.75 5.04
N SER A 9 13.14 -16.57 6.27
CA SER A 9 14.44 -15.95 6.56
C SER A 9 15.61 -16.86 6.24
N GLU A 10 15.40 -18.17 6.13
CA GLU A 10 16.43 -19.17 5.83
C GLU A 10 16.27 -19.70 4.39
N PHE A 11 17.40 -19.83 3.70
CA PHE A 11 17.41 -20.26 2.29
C PHE A 11 16.92 -21.70 2.12
N THR A 12 17.37 -22.62 2.98
CA THR A 12 16.99 -24.04 2.95
C THR A 12 15.49 -24.24 3.19
N GLU A 13 14.91 -23.49 4.13
CA GLU A 13 13.47 -23.51 4.39
C GLU A 13 12.69 -22.91 3.20
N PHE A 14 13.19 -21.81 2.61
CA PHE A 14 12.61 -21.23 1.41
C PHE A 14 12.55 -22.23 0.24
N GLU A 15 13.64 -22.97 -0.01
CA GLU A 15 13.67 -24.03 -1.04
C GLU A 15 12.67 -25.15 -0.75
N THR A 16 12.56 -25.55 0.52
CA THR A 16 11.61 -26.58 0.97
C THR A 16 10.17 -26.12 0.71
N ILE A 17 9.81 -24.92 1.16
CA ILE A 17 8.49 -24.31 0.93
C ILE A 17 8.18 -24.27 -0.56
N GLN A 18 9.12 -23.83 -1.39
CA GLN A 18 8.91 -23.76 -2.83
C GLN A 18 8.62 -25.15 -3.44
N SER A 19 9.41 -26.15 -3.09
CA SER A 19 9.26 -27.52 -3.59
C SER A 19 7.91 -28.11 -3.18
N GLU A 20 7.55 -28.00 -1.90
CA GLU A 20 6.29 -28.50 -1.37
C GLU A 20 5.09 -27.82 -2.04
N LEU A 21 5.15 -26.50 -2.24
CA LEU A 21 4.07 -25.72 -2.83
C LEU A 21 3.86 -26.09 -4.31
N ARG A 22 4.93 -26.36 -5.06
CA ARG A 22 4.85 -26.92 -6.42
C ARG A 22 4.18 -28.28 -6.44
N GLN A 23 4.62 -29.20 -5.59
CA GLN A 23 4.07 -30.56 -5.53
C GLN A 23 2.59 -30.54 -5.15
N LEU A 24 2.22 -29.73 -4.14
CA LEU A 24 0.85 -29.59 -3.67
C LEU A 24 -0.09 -29.10 -4.78
N LEU A 25 0.28 -28.04 -5.49
CA LEU A 25 -0.55 -27.48 -6.56
C LEU A 25 -0.61 -28.40 -7.78
N GLN A 26 0.48 -29.10 -8.08
CA GLN A 26 0.51 -30.09 -9.16
C GLN A 26 -0.48 -31.24 -8.90
N ARG A 27 -0.66 -31.66 -7.65
CA ARG A 27 -1.71 -32.64 -7.29
C ARG A 27 -3.12 -32.13 -7.56
N GLY A 28 -3.32 -30.82 -7.54
CA GLY A 28 -4.56 -30.15 -7.94
C GLY A 28 -4.65 -29.81 -9.43
N GLY A 29 -3.69 -30.25 -10.26
CA GLY A 29 -3.64 -29.93 -11.69
C GLY A 29 -3.25 -28.47 -11.99
N MET A 30 -2.68 -27.76 -11.01
CA MET A 30 -2.27 -26.35 -11.14
C MET A 30 -0.76 -26.24 -11.23
N THR A 31 -0.27 -25.52 -12.25
CA THR A 31 1.16 -25.24 -12.43
C THR A 31 1.46 -23.80 -12.10
N LEU A 32 2.45 -23.56 -11.22
CA LEU A 32 2.92 -22.22 -10.90
C LEU A 32 3.90 -21.70 -11.95
N HIS A 33 3.66 -20.48 -12.41
CA HIS A 33 4.50 -19.75 -13.35
C HIS A 33 4.96 -18.41 -12.73
N LYS A 34 5.96 -17.74 -13.34
CA LYS A 34 6.44 -16.40 -12.95
C LYS A 34 7.00 -16.33 -11.52
N TRP A 35 7.94 -17.20 -11.21
CA TRP A 35 8.63 -17.20 -9.91
C TRP A 35 9.51 -15.97 -9.74
N CYS A 36 9.39 -15.28 -8.60
CA CYS A 36 10.19 -14.12 -8.24
C CYS A 36 10.58 -14.18 -6.76
N SER A 37 11.79 -13.73 -6.43
CA SER A 37 12.33 -13.73 -5.07
C SER A 37 13.26 -12.53 -4.87
N SER A 38 13.31 -11.99 -3.65
CA SER A 38 14.32 -10.99 -3.25
C SER A 38 15.71 -11.58 -3.04
N TYR A 39 15.82 -12.90 -2.99
CA TYR A 39 17.10 -13.58 -2.92
C TYR A 39 17.73 -13.67 -4.31
N SER A 40 18.98 -13.19 -4.44
CA SER A 40 19.79 -13.35 -5.65
C SER A 40 20.71 -14.57 -5.49
N PRO A 41 20.37 -15.75 -6.02
CA PRO A 41 21.33 -16.84 -6.09
C PRO A 41 22.47 -16.46 -7.03
N THR A 42 23.70 -16.61 -6.53
CA THR A 42 24.93 -16.67 -7.35
C THR A 42 24.90 -17.87 -8.32
N THR A 43 24.02 -18.84 -8.10
CA THR A 43 23.79 -20.02 -8.93
C THR A 43 22.49 -19.88 -9.73
N ALA A 44 22.56 -19.16 -10.85
CA ALA A 44 21.47 -19.00 -11.81
C ALA A 44 21.16 -20.27 -12.63
N GLN A 45 21.65 -21.45 -12.24
CA GLN A 45 21.63 -22.64 -13.09
C GLN A 45 20.47 -23.62 -12.83
N GLU A 46 19.81 -23.58 -11.67
CA GLU A 46 18.77 -24.59 -11.35
C GLU A 46 17.33 -24.10 -11.50
N PHE A 47 17.12 -22.79 -11.70
CA PHE A 47 15.77 -22.22 -11.70
C PHE A 47 15.63 -21.15 -12.77
N PRO A 48 14.80 -21.34 -13.82
CA PRO A 48 14.42 -20.27 -14.71
C PRO A 48 13.48 -19.33 -13.94
N LEU A 49 14.08 -18.48 -13.11
CA LEU A 49 13.49 -17.19 -12.81
C LEU A 49 13.30 -16.50 -14.15
N ASP A 50 12.11 -15.97 -14.44
CA ASP A 50 11.87 -15.12 -15.61
C ASP A 50 12.68 -13.82 -15.43
N ARG A 51 14.00 -13.90 -15.63
CA ARG A 51 14.98 -12.81 -15.49
C ARG A 51 15.22 -12.07 -16.81
N ASN A 52 14.44 -12.36 -17.86
CA ASN A 52 14.68 -11.85 -19.22
C ASN A 52 14.32 -10.36 -19.42
N SER A 53 14.30 -9.56 -18.36
CA SER A 53 14.28 -8.10 -18.48
C SER A 53 15.01 -7.50 -17.28
N GLU A 54 15.92 -6.57 -17.55
CA GLU A 54 16.71 -5.80 -16.58
C GLU A 54 15.86 -4.94 -15.60
N GLU A 55 14.54 -5.14 -15.58
CA GLU A 55 13.59 -4.61 -14.60
C GLU A 55 12.62 -5.74 -14.17
N ILE A 56 12.96 -6.50 -13.12
CA ILE A 56 12.05 -7.51 -12.53
C ILE A 56 11.02 -6.78 -11.66
N GLN A 57 10.11 -6.06 -12.31
CA GLN A 57 8.97 -5.40 -11.68
C GLN A 57 7.75 -6.32 -11.76
N VAL A 58 7.39 -6.93 -10.64
CA VAL A 58 6.21 -7.81 -10.57
C VAL A 58 5.05 -7.00 -10.00
N LYS A 59 3.94 -6.93 -10.74
CA LYS A 59 2.68 -6.45 -10.17
C LYS A 59 2.20 -7.45 -9.14
N THR A 60 2.23 -7.06 -7.88
CA THR A 60 1.75 -7.86 -6.76
C THR A 60 0.65 -7.07 -6.09
N LEU A 61 -0.59 -7.57 -6.15
CA LEU A 61 -1.75 -6.92 -5.52
C LEU A 61 -1.84 -5.43 -5.89
N GLY A 62 -1.70 -5.06 -7.17
CA GLY A 62 -1.79 -3.67 -7.63
C GLY A 62 -0.63 -2.73 -7.26
N MET A 63 0.33 -3.20 -6.44
CA MET A 63 1.62 -2.54 -6.21
C MET A 63 2.69 -3.17 -7.12
N ILE A 64 3.80 -2.46 -7.36
CA ILE A 64 4.95 -3.04 -8.06
C ILE A 64 6.01 -3.39 -7.03
N TRP A 65 6.46 -4.64 -7.04
CA TRP A 65 7.61 -5.07 -6.26
C TRP A 65 8.83 -5.18 -7.17
N ASN A 66 9.89 -4.47 -6.81
CA ASN A 66 11.22 -4.68 -7.37
C ASN A 66 11.96 -5.66 -6.46
N SER A 67 12.17 -6.88 -6.95
CA SER A 67 12.78 -7.94 -6.15
C SER A 67 14.28 -7.72 -5.92
N VAL A 68 14.97 -7.01 -6.81
CA VAL A 68 16.42 -6.75 -6.71
C VAL A 68 16.72 -5.78 -5.57
N SER A 69 15.99 -4.67 -5.49
CA SER A 69 16.14 -3.68 -4.41
C SER A 69 15.29 -3.99 -3.19
N ASP A 70 14.46 -5.02 -3.25
CA ASP A 70 13.43 -5.39 -2.27
C ASP A 70 12.52 -4.22 -1.83
N THR A 71 12.06 -3.45 -2.80
CA THR A 71 11.21 -2.28 -2.56
C THR A 71 9.90 -2.36 -3.31
N PHE A 72 8.83 -1.91 -2.66
CA PHE A 72 7.60 -1.54 -3.34
C PHE A 72 7.72 -0.16 -4.00
N THR A 73 7.12 -0.06 -5.18
CA THR A 73 6.89 1.17 -5.93
C THR A 73 5.47 1.14 -6.51
N TYR A 74 5.04 2.27 -7.06
CA TYR A 74 3.74 2.47 -7.66
C TYR A 74 3.90 2.86 -9.12
N LYS A 75 2.91 2.51 -9.94
CA LYS A 75 2.83 2.98 -11.32
C LYS A 75 1.63 3.89 -11.48
N ALA A 76 1.86 5.08 -12.02
CA ALA A 76 0.82 6.06 -12.23
C ALA A 76 0.40 6.07 -13.69
N ASN A 77 -0.61 5.26 -14.03
CA ASN A 77 -1.22 5.28 -15.36
C ASN A 77 -2.20 6.45 -15.47
N VAL A 78 -1.68 7.64 -15.78
CA VAL A 78 -2.48 8.87 -15.91
C VAL A 78 -3.04 8.98 -17.32
N ASN A 79 -4.35 9.16 -17.45
CA ASN A 79 -4.94 9.58 -18.72
C ASN A 79 -5.12 11.10 -18.69
N ILE A 80 -4.28 11.81 -19.44
CA ILE A 80 -4.43 13.24 -19.66
C ILE A 80 -5.41 13.41 -20.82
N ASN A 81 -6.55 14.04 -20.54
CA ASN A 81 -7.61 14.31 -21.52
C ASN A 81 -7.85 15.83 -21.63
N HIS A 82 -8.45 16.25 -22.73
CA HIS A 82 -8.88 17.65 -22.92
C HIS A 82 -10.13 18.02 -22.09
N SER A 83 -10.92 17.02 -21.70
CA SER A 83 -12.06 17.17 -20.82
C SER A 83 -12.16 15.96 -19.90
N TYR A 84 -12.68 16.18 -18.70
CA TYR A 84 -12.91 15.13 -17.72
C TYR A 84 -14.38 15.12 -17.35
N THR A 85 -14.91 13.93 -17.09
CA THR A 85 -16.21 13.73 -16.46
C THR A 85 -16.03 13.23 -15.02
N LYS A 86 -17.09 13.27 -14.22
CA LYS A 86 -17.09 12.66 -12.89
C LYS A 86 -16.71 11.17 -12.94
N ARG A 87 -17.13 10.45 -13.99
CA ARG A 87 -16.78 9.04 -14.22
C ARG A 87 -15.28 8.87 -14.46
N ASP A 88 -14.66 9.75 -15.24
CA ASP A 88 -13.22 9.70 -15.51
C ASP A 88 -12.42 9.90 -14.23
N VAL A 89 -12.79 10.89 -13.42
CA VAL A 89 -12.16 11.15 -12.12
C VAL A 89 -12.22 9.91 -11.23
N LEU A 90 -13.40 9.32 -11.05
CA LEU A 90 -13.54 8.12 -10.22
C LEU A 90 -12.71 6.95 -10.76
N SER A 91 -12.69 6.76 -12.09
CA SER A 91 -11.89 5.73 -12.76
C SER A 91 -10.40 5.91 -12.49
N GLN A 92 -9.88 7.14 -12.58
CA GLN A 92 -8.50 7.45 -12.25
C GLN A 92 -8.18 7.19 -10.77
N ILE A 93 -9.06 7.60 -9.84
CA ILE A 93 -8.86 7.35 -8.41
C ILE A 93 -8.82 5.85 -8.12
N ALA A 94 -9.69 5.05 -8.75
CA ALA A 94 -9.75 3.61 -8.57
C ALA A 94 -8.51 2.87 -9.11
N ARG A 95 -7.77 3.46 -10.05
CA ARG A 95 -6.49 2.91 -10.54
C ARG A 95 -5.35 3.04 -9.52
N ILE A 96 -5.45 3.99 -8.58
CA ILE A 96 -4.47 4.14 -7.51
C ILE A 96 -4.77 3.09 -6.44
N TYR A 97 -4.20 1.91 -6.62
CA TYR A 97 -4.37 0.80 -5.70
C TYR A 97 -3.34 0.85 -4.57
N ASP A 98 -3.83 0.92 -3.33
CA ASP A 98 -3.01 1.02 -2.12
C ASP A 98 -3.67 0.22 -0.98
N PRO A 99 -3.36 -1.08 -0.88
CA PRO A 99 -4.05 -1.98 0.05
C PRO A 99 -3.70 -1.71 1.52
N VAL A 100 -2.51 -1.15 1.77
CA VAL A 100 -1.95 -0.91 3.11
C VAL A 100 -1.99 0.56 3.52
N GLY A 101 -2.38 1.47 2.64
CA GLY A 101 -2.53 2.89 2.95
C GLY A 101 -1.24 3.69 2.91
N LEU A 102 -0.20 3.26 2.20
CA LEU A 102 1.07 3.97 2.14
C LEU A 102 0.99 5.26 1.30
N LEU A 103 0.00 5.37 0.41
CA LEU A 103 -0.33 6.56 -0.37
C LEU A 103 -1.50 7.37 0.25
N GLY A 104 -1.74 7.19 1.55
CA GLY A 104 -2.82 7.82 2.30
C GLY A 104 -3.05 9.31 1.97
N PRO A 105 -2.02 10.18 1.95
CA PRO A 105 -2.18 11.59 1.61
C PRO A 105 -2.69 11.84 0.17
N VAL A 106 -2.20 11.08 -0.81
CA VAL A 106 -2.54 11.24 -2.23
C VAL A 106 -3.97 10.77 -2.47
N ILE A 107 -4.33 9.61 -1.94
CA ILE A 107 -5.69 9.06 -2.05
C ILE A 107 -6.70 9.94 -1.32
N SER A 108 -6.31 10.53 -0.18
CA SER A 108 -7.19 11.44 0.56
C SER A 108 -7.50 12.70 -0.23
N LYS A 109 -6.49 13.33 -0.87
CA LYS A 109 -6.71 14.47 -1.78
C LYS A 109 -7.65 14.11 -2.94
N ALA A 110 -7.42 12.97 -3.59
CA ALA A 110 -8.28 12.44 -4.64
C ALA A 110 -9.73 12.24 -4.17
N LYS A 111 -9.94 11.62 -3.01
CA LYS A 111 -11.29 11.37 -2.46
C LYS A 111 -12.00 12.65 -2.02
N ILE A 112 -11.27 13.65 -1.50
CA ILE A 112 -11.81 14.98 -1.20
C ILE A 112 -12.29 15.64 -2.49
N PHE A 113 -11.49 15.59 -3.56
CA PHE A 113 -11.89 16.10 -4.86
C PHE A 113 -13.16 15.40 -5.38
N MET A 114 -13.22 14.07 -5.27
CA MET A 114 -14.43 13.32 -5.63
C MET A 114 -15.66 13.79 -4.82
N GLN A 115 -15.51 14.01 -3.50
CA GLN A 115 -16.58 14.55 -2.65
C GLN A 115 -17.07 15.92 -3.13
N GLN A 116 -16.16 16.80 -3.56
CA GLN A 116 -16.51 18.10 -4.13
C GLN A 116 -17.41 17.95 -5.37
N LEU A 117 -17.11 17.01 -6.27
CA LEU A 117 -17.95 16.75 -7.45
C LEU A 117 -19.35 16.24 -7.07
N TRP A 118 -19.47 15.49 -5.97
CA TRP A 118 -20.77 15.06 -5.45
C TRP A 118 -21.58 16.24 -4.90
N LEU A 119 -20.93 17.17 -4.20
CA LEU A 119 -21.57 18.37 -3.66
C LEU A 119 -22.02 19.34 -4.76
N LEU A 120 -21.28 19.40 -5.87
CA LEU A 120 -21.67 20.14 -7.09
C LEU A 120 -22.83 19.49 -7.86
N LYS A 121 -23.26 18.28 -7.47
CA LYS A 121 -24.36 17.52 -8.10
C LYS A 121 -24.18 17.26 -9.60
N LEU A 122 -22.92 17.20 -10.08
CA LEU A 122 -22.64 16.89 -11.49
C LEU A 122 -23.14 15.49 -11.88
N ASP A 123 -23.57 15.29 -13.12
CA ASP A 123 -23.88 13.95 -13.61
C ASP A 123 -22.62 13.14 -13.96
N TRP A 124 -22.77 11.83 -14.12
CA TRP A 124 -21.64 10.92 -14.40
C TRP A 124 -20.87 11.27 -15.69
N TYR A 125 -21.60 11.71 -16.72
CA TYR A 125 -21.10 12.03 -18.06
C TYR A 125 -20.97 13.54 -18.30
N GLU A 126 -21.32 14.36 -17.31
CA GLU A 126 -21.19 15.80 -17.42
C GLU A 126 -19.72 16.21 -17.36
N ILE A 127 -19.34 17.16 -18.22
CA ILE A 127 -17.99 17.71 -18.28
C ILE A 127 -17.75 18.57 -17.04
N LEU A 128 -16.58 18.43 -16.41
CA LEU A 128 -16.22 19.26 -15.27
C LEU A 128 -16.17 20.76 -15.65
N PRO A 129 -16.68 21.66 -14.79
CA PRO A 129 -16.50 23.10 -14.97
C PRO A 129 -15.01 23.46 -15.12
N PRO A 130 -14.65 24.51 -15.90
CA PRO A 130 -13.26 24.80 -16.25
C PRO A 130 -12.32 24.88 -15.03
N ASP A 131 -12.74 25.58 -13.99
CA ASP A 131 -11.99 25.81 -12.74
C ASP A 131 -11.84 24.53 -11.91
N ILE A 132 -12.79 23.59 -11.98
CA ILE A 132 -12.71 22.27 -11.35
C ILE A 132 -11.84 21.32 -12.18
N SER A 133 -11.97 21.38 -13.50
CA SER A 133 -11.14 20.63 -14.45
C SER A 133 -9.66 20.99 -14.30
N GLN A 134 -9.34 22.27 -14.17
CA GLN A 134 -7.95 22.72 -13.96
C GLN A 134 -7.36 22.19 -12.64
N GLN A 135 -8.15 22.18 -11.57
CA GLN A 135 -7.72 21.60 -10.29
C GLN A 135 -7.43 20.10 -10.40
N TRP A 136 -8.29 19.36 -11.11
CA TRP A 136 -8.07 17.94 -11.38
C TRP A 136 -6.81 17.73 -12.23
N GLU A 137 -6.64 18.51 -13.29
CA GLU A 137 -5.49 18.43 -14.18
C GLU A 137 -4.17 18.66 -13.43
N ASN A 138 -4.15 19.65 -12.53
CA ASN A 138 -3.00 19.92 -11.69
C ASN A 138 -2.70 18.75 -10.76
N PHE A 139 -3.72 18.09 -10.19
CA PHE A 139 -3.53 16.92 -9.36
C PHE A 139 -2.98 15.72 -10.15
N ILE A 140 -3.59 15.38 -11.30
CA ILE A 140 -3.17 14.21 -12.07
C ILE A 140 -1.75 14.36 -12.64
N LYS A 141 -1.32 15.58 -12.96
CA LYS A 141 0.05 15.89 -13.42
C LYS A 141 1.11 15.58 -12.36
N THR A 142 0.74 15.53 -11.08
CA THR A 142 1.64 15.13 -9.98
C THR A 142 1.70 13.63 -9.74
N LEU A 143 0.74 12.85 -10.26
CA LEU A 143 0.70 11.41 -10.00
C LEU A 143 1.93 10.63 -10.52
N PRO A 144 2.58 11.01 -11.65
CA PRO A 144 3.82 10.37 -12.06
C PRO A 144 4.95 10.44 -11.02
N ASP A 145 4.91 11.39 -10.07
CA ASP A 145 5.88 11.45 -8.98
C ASP A 145 5.74 10.28 -7.98
N LEU A 146 4.61 9.57 -7.99
CA LEU A 146 4.43 8.35 -7.18
C LEU A 146 5.44 7.26 -7.53
N GLU A 147 5.92 7.21 -8.77
CA GLU A 147 6.89 6.20 -9.22
C GLU A 147 8.28 6.41 -8.61
N LYS A 148 8.55 7.63 -8.11
CA LYS A 148 9.78 7.97 -7.38
C LYS A 148 9.77 7.44 -5.95
N ILE A 149 8.61 7.09 -5.40
CA ILE A 149 8.47 6.57 -4.05
C ILE A 149 8.95 5.12 -4.02
N LYS A 150 9.98 4.87 -3.21
CA LYS A 150 10.50 3.52 -2.95
C LYS A 150 10.31 3.18 -1.48
N ILE A 151 9.55 2.13 -1.21
CA ILE A 151 9.22 1.70 0.16
C ILE A 151 9.85 0.32 0.37
N PRO A 152 10.77 0.13 1.32
CA PRO A 152 11.30 -1.19 1.66
C PRO A 152 10.15 -2.17 1.95
N ARG A 153 10.15 -3.34 1.30
CA ARG A 153 9.13 -4.37 1.56
C ARG A 153 9.28 -4.93 2.97
N CYS A 154 10.51 -5.29 3.33
CA CYS A 154 10.82 -5.80 4.66
C CYS A 154 10.95 -4.65 5.65
N PHE A 155 10.02 -4.55 6.59
CA PHE A 155 10.08 -3.58 7.67
C PHE A 155 10.78 -4.13 8.93
N LEU A 156 10.94 -5.45 9.04
CA LEU A 156 11.61 -6.12 10.15
C LEU A 156 13.13 -6.17 9.91
N GLU A 157 13.89 -5.74 10.90
CA GLU A 157 15.35 -5.83 10.89
C GLU A 157 15.81 -7.15 11.54
N THR A 158 16.86 -7.76 10.99
CA THR A 158 17.32 -9.11 11.38
C THR A 158 17.86 -9.20 12.80
N ASN A 159 18.26 -8.08 13.40
CA ASN A 159 18.79 -7.96 14.76
C ASN A 159 17.78 -7.32 15.74
N ALA A 160 16.51 -7.18 15.35
CA ALA A 160 15.48 -6.61 16.19
C ALA A 160 15.14 -7.55 17.36
N ILE A 161 15.25 -7.05 18.58
CA ILE A 161 14.95 -7.82 19.80
C ILE A 161 13.59 -7.44 20.35
N ARG A 162 13.22 -6.18 20.15
CA ARG A 162 11.96 -5.62 20.62
C ARG A 162 11.24 -4.96 19.47
N VAL A 163 9.94 -5.19 19.42
CA VAL A 163 9.03 -4.64 18.41
C VAL A 163 7.97 -3.82 19.11
N ILE A 164 7.85 -2.56 18.72
CA ILE A 164 6.89 -1.60 19.27
C ILE A 164 6.03 -1.07 18.12
N LEU A 165 4.72 -1.03 18.32
CA LEU A 165 3.81 -0.37 17.40
C LEU A 165 3.45 1.03 17.91
N HIS A 166 3.55 2.03 17.04
CA HIS A 166 3.13 3.40 17.34
C HIS A 166 1.96 3.79 16.45
N GLY A 167 0.80 3.94 17.06
CA GLY A 167 -0.42 4.42 16.43
C GLY A 167 -0.56 5.91 16.61
N PHE A 168 -0.97 6.61 15.55
CA PHE A 168 -1.40 8.00 15.64
C PHE A 168 -2.74 8.15 14.93
N ALA A 169 -3.60 9.00 15.46
CA ALA A 169 -4.88 9.35 14.88
C ALA A 169 -5.01 10.87 14.81
N ASP A 170 -5.54 11.37 13.70
CA ASP A 170 -5.78 12.80 13.51
C ASP A 170 -7.06 13.03 12.70
N ALA A 171 -7.67 14.20 12.90
CA ALA A 171 -8.90 14.58 12.25
C ALA A 171 -8.94 16.06 11.88
N SER A 172 -9.59 16.33 10.75
CA SER A 172 -9.86 17.67 10.24
C SER A 172 -11.30 17.74 9.74
N SER A 173 -11.76 18.96 9.42
CA SER A 173 -13.07 19.16 8.80
C SER A 173 -13.24 18.44 7.45
N LYS A 174 -12.16 18.06 6.77
CA LYS A 174 -12.19 17.38 5.46
C LYS A 174 -12.09 15.85 5.57
N GLY A 175 -11.59 15.34 6.67
CA GLY A 175 -11.36 13.90 6.84
C GLY A 175 -10.55 13.58 8.08
N TYR A 176 -10.49 12.30 8.39
CA TYR A 176 -9.78 11.76 9.53
C TYR A 176 -9.01 10.50 9.12
N GLY A 177 -7.93 10.21 9.84
CA GLY A 177 -7.04 9.12 9.51
C GLY A 177 -6.35 8.55 10.73
N ALA A 178 -5.79 7.37 10.53
CA ALA A 178 -4.95 6.67 11.47
C ALA A 178 -3.74 6.10 10.74
N VAL A 179 -2.58 6.15 11.38
CA VAL A 179 -1.32 5.58 10.89
C VAL A 179 -0.74 4.67 11.97
N ILE A 180 -0.06 3.61 11.56
CA ILE A 180 0.70 2.74 12.46
C ILE A 180 2.12 2.67 11.94
N TYR A 181 3.07 3.02 12.80
CA TYR A 181 4.48 2.82 12.60
C TYR A 181 4.95 1.56 13.34
N PHE A 182 5.91 0.88 12.73
CA PHE A 182 6.59 -0.29 13.25
C PHE A 182 8.00 0.12 13.67
N GLN A 183 8.29 0.04 14.96
CA GLN A 183 9.61 0.30 15.50
C GLN A 183 10.30 -1.01 15.88
N THR A 184 11.53 -1.16 15.41
CA THR A 184 12.44 -2.22 15.81
C THR A 184 13.52 -1.64 16.72
N VAL A 185 13.82 -2.33 17.82
CA VAL A 185 14.87 -1.93 18.76
C VAL A 185 15.90 -3.06 18.86
N PRO A 186 17.08 -2.89 18.24
CA PRO A 186 18.21 -3.81 18.36
C PRO A 186 18.99 -3.62 19.68
N ILE A 187 19.93 -4.53 19.99
CA ILE A 187 20.92 -4.35 21.06
C ILE A 187 22.02 -3.41 20.54
N ASN A 188 22.28 -2.31 21.25
CA ASN A 188 23.40 -1.40 21.01
C ASN A 188 23.42 -0.69 19.64
N GLU A 189 22.30 -0.63 18.93
CA GLU A 189 22.14 0.13 17.70
C GLU A 189 20.93 1.06 17.79
N GLU A 190 20.83 2.01 16.85
CA GLU A 190 19.69 2.93 16.80
C GLU A 190 18.41 2.20 16.44
N SER A 191 17.31 2.58 17.09
CA SER A 191 16.00 2.02 16.75
C SER A 191 15.55 2.52 15.37
N ASN A 192 15.01 1.62 14.55
CA ASN A 192 14.44 1.98 13.26
C ASN A 192 12.92 2.03 13.35
N CYS A 193 12.31 3.08 12.79
CA CYS A 193 10.86 3.26 12.78
C CYS A 193 10.37 3.49 11.34
N ARG A 194 9.44 2.65 10.88
CA ARG A 194 8.89 2.70 9.51
C ARG A 194 7.38 2.73 9.53
N LEU A 195 6.78 3.44 8.57
CA LEU A 195 5.33 3.41 8.37
C LEU A 195 4.93 2.00 7.93
N LEU A 196 4.08 1.34 8.71
CA LEU A 196 3.59 -0.01 8.40
C LEU A 196 2.32 0.04 7.55
N CYS A 197 1.35 0.82 8.00
CA CYS A 197 0.09 0.98 7.28
C CYS A 197 -0.62 2.27 7.71
N SER A 198 -1.56 2.72 6.90
CA SER A 198 -2.47 3.79 7.28
C SER A 198 -3.89 3.52 6.79
N LYS A 199 -4.83 4.29 7.34
CA LYS A 199 -6.19 4.31 6.85
C LYS A 199 -6.78 5.70 7.00
N SER A 200 -7.39 6.20 5.94
CA SER A 200 -8.10 7.48 5.96
C SER A 200 -9.55 7.33 5.53
N ARG A 201 -10.38 8.27 6.00
CA ARG A 201 -11.78 8.43 5.63
C ARG A 201 -12.09 9.90 5.42
N ILE A 202 -12.89 10.19 4.40
CA ILE A 202 -13.38 11.55 4.16
C ILE A 202 -14.48 11.87 5.16
N ALA A 203 -14.48 13.09 5.67
CA ALA A 203 -15.50 13.54 6.62
C ALA A 203 -16.87 13.51 5.93
N PRO A 204 -17.95 13.14 6.63
CA PRO A 204 -19.29 13.19 6.06
C PRO A 204 -19.65 14.60 5.55
N THR A 205 -20.49 14.67 4.52
CA THR A 205 -20.99 15.96 4.01
C THR A 205 -21.88 16.67 5.01
N LYS A 206 -22.51 15.92 5.92
CA LYS A 206 -23.20 16.48 7.09
C LYS A 206 -22.13 16.98 8.08
N ILE A 207 -22.25 18.26 8.48
CA ILE A 207 -21.34 18.90 9.42
C ILE A 207 -21.24 18.08 10.71
N MET A 208 -20.01 17.73 11.06
CA MET A 208 -19.64 17.11 12.32
C MET A 208 -18.66 18.03 13.05
N THR A 209 -18.69 18.01 14.38
CA THR A 209 -17.71 18.74 15.18
C THR A 209 -16.35 18.03 15.09
N ILE A 210 -15.27 18.81 15.18
CA ILE A 210 -13.90 18.28 15.17
C ILE A 210 -13.69 17.19 16.25
N PRO A 211 -14.10 17.38 17.52
CA PRO A 211 -13.96 16.32 18.54
C PRO A 211 -14.63 14.99 18.18
N ARG A 212 -15.73 15.02 17.42
CA ARG A 212 -16.44 13.81 16.99
C ARG A 212 -15.72 13.10 15.85
N LEU A 213 -15.02 13.85 15.01
CA LEU A 213 -14.13 13.31 13.97
C LEU A 213 -12.84 12.76 14.60
N GLU A 214 -12.27 13.43 15.60
CA GLU A 214 -11.13 12.91 16.39
C GLU A 214 -11.48 11.57 17.05
N LEU A 215 -12.64 11.49 17.72
CA LEU A 215 -13.12 10.22 18.28
C LEU A 215 -13.29 9.13 17.20
N SER A 216 -13.72 9.52 15.99
CA SER A 216 -13.82 8.59 14.85
C SER A 216 -12.44 8.13 14.34
N ALA A 217 -11.44 9.01 14.40
CA ALA A 217 -10.04 8.70 14.09
C ALA A 217 -9.46 7.71 15.11
N CYS A 218 -9.68 7.94 16.42
CA CYS A 218 -9.27 7.01 17.48
C CYS A 218 -9.91 5.62 17.31
N LEU A 219 -11.21 5.57 17.00
CA LEU A 219 -11.90 4.31 16.70
C LEU A 219 -11.30 3.62 15.46
N LEU A 220 -10.94 4.39 14.43
CA LEU A 220 -10.30 3.86 13.23
C LEU A 220 -8.92 3.28 13.55
N LEU A 221 -8.12 3.97 14.37
CA LEU A 221 -6.82 3.52 14.84
C LEU A 221 -6.94 2.23 15.64
N SER A 222 -7.80 2.19 16.66
CA SER A 222 -8.03 0.98 17.48
C SER A 222 -8.36 -0.25 16.62
N LYS A 223 -9.26 -0.09 15.64
CA LYS A 223 -9.61 -1.17 14.70
C LYS A 223 -8.46 -1.57 13.78
N LEU A 224 -7.67 -0.61 13.33
CA LEU A 224 -6.50 -0.87 12.47
C LEU A 224 -5.43 -1.63 13.26
N THR A 225 -5.11 -1.18 14.47
CA THR A 225 -4.15 -1.80 15.38
C THR A 225 -4.51 -3.25 15.68
N HIS A 226 -5.78 -3.53 16.03
CA HIS A 226 -6.22 -4.91 16.26
C HIS A 226 -5.98 -5.82 15.03
N LYS A 227 -6.25 -5.30 13.82
CA LYS A 227 -6.00 -6.05 12.58
C LYS A 227 -4.52 -6.29 12.34
N VAL A 228 -3.68 -5.28 12.57
CA VAL A 228 -2.23 -5.40 12.41
C VAL A 228 -1.65 -6.43 13.36
N ILE A 229 -1.98 -6.38 14.65
CA ILE A 229 -1.53 -7.36 15.65
C ILE A 229 -1.91 -8.78 15.23
N SER A 230 -3.16 -8.97 14.79
CA SER A 230 -3.66 -10.27 14.32
C SER A 230 -2.93 -10.78 13.08
N ALA A 231 -2.48 -9.87 12.20
CA ALA A 231 -1.85 -10.21 10.93
C ALA A 231 -0.34 -10.51 11.06
N LEU A 232 0.38 -9.80 11.95
CA LEU A 232 1.84 -9.90 12.06
C LEU A 232 2.31 -11.24 12.65
N LYS A 233 1.46 -11.97 13.39
CA LYS A 233 1.76 -13.29 13.96
C LYS A 233 3.14 -13.39 14.65
N MET A 234 3.57 -12.31 15.29
CA MET A 234 4.84 -12.21 16.01
C MET A 234 4.64 -11.55 17.36
N GLN A 235 5.64 -11.65 18.23
CA GLN A 235 5.61 -11.00 19.53
C GLN A 235 5.78 -9.49 19.38
N ILE A 236 4.82 -8.74 19.89
CA ILE A 236 4.85 -7.27 19.98
C ILE A 236 5.03 -6.94 21.45
N GLU A 237 6.07 -6.19 21.79
CA GLU A 237 6.38 -5.82 23.17
C GLU A 237 5.37 -4.83 23.72
N SER A 238 5.08 -3.78 22.95
CA SER A 238 4.13 -2.77 23.34
C SER A 238 3.46 -2.09 22.15
N VAL A 239 2.31 -1.48 22.43
CA VAL A 239 1.51 -0.73 21.48
C VAL A 239 1.23 0.63 22.12
N GLN A 240 1.72 1.68 21.50
CA GLN A 240 1.53 3.08 21.91
C GLN A 240 0.52 3.70 20.95
N LEU A 241 -0.56 4.30 21.45
CA LEU A 241 -1.66 4.86 20.64
C LEU A 241 -1.92 6.33 21.01
#